data_AF-H2KZ33-F1
#
_entry.id   AF-H2KZ33-F1
#
_cell.length_a   1.000
_cell.length_b   1.000
_cell.length_c   1.000
_cell.angle_alpha   90.00
_cell.angle_beta   90.00
_cell.angle_gamma   90.00
#
_symmetry.space_group_name_H-M   'P 1'
#
loop_
_entity.id
_entity.type
_entity.pdbx_description
1 polymer ?
#
loop_
_entity_poly.entity_id
_entity_poly.type
_entity_poly.pdbx_seq_one_letter_code
_entity_poly.pdbx_strand_id
1 'polypeptide(L)'
;MSHELLFSKVKLKINQFIDDLKSTDSLWNEVRFDAHVDKISDCRTSIKELITNFLEKTNKNPGQFLTAQGNFATSILGILNDRFMIAIVTKGLSKADGEEFKSYGELADSLINNFRVQISSLNSVKQELTRKRERVGNAKPTIDKFQTILYWTNAIRTNMSIIGAIIYPMQRTVVKVNAKTLNSQFSAMQKNREILEQCHDKFKEFLNNDARVPPELFESFSRFQLNLAELMNNADFIAVCTHLSKAVEENNEEMILYYGKKVRALNQYFAKVTGDTEEELHQIVLENVQEPTSFLQVPSNPT
;
A
#
# COMPACT_ATOMS: atom_id res chain seq x y z
N MET A 1 22.33 -8.55 14.40
CA MET A 1 21.97 -7.12 14.59
C MET A 1 21.01 -6.74 13.47
N SER A 2 19.82 -6.23 13.75
CA SER A 2 18.86 -5.83 12.70
C SER A 2 19.36 -4.59 11.94
N HIS A 3 18.92 -4.42 10.68
CA HIS A 3 19.20 -3.23 9.88
C HIS A 3 18.82 -1.94 10.60
N GLU A 4 17.66 -1.92 11.26
CA GLU A 4 17.16 -0.76 11.99
C GLU A 4 18.03 -0.40 13.20
N LEU A 5 18.57 -1.40 13.91
CA LEU A 5 19.46 -1.16 15.05
C LEU A 5 20.80 -0.58 14.59
N LEU A 6 21.38 -1.12 13.51
CA LEU A 6 22.63 -0.60 12.95
C LEU A 6 22.46 0.84 12.44
N PHE A 7 21.34 1.10 11.77
CA PHE A 7 20.99 2.43 11.30
C PHE A 7 20.75 3.43 12.44
N SER A 8 20.08 3.00 13.52
CA SER A 8 19.88 3.85 14.70
C SER A 8 21.22 4.26 15.34
N LYS A 9 22.21 3.36 15.35
CA LYS A 9 23.58 3.68 15.79
C LYS A 9 24.26 4.71 14.88
N VAL A 10 24.12 4.59 13.56
CA VAL A 10 24.62 5.58 12.60
C VAL A 10 24.01 6.95 12.90
N LYS A 11 22.68 7.05 13.02
CA LYS A 11 21.99 8.31 13.33
C LYS A 11 22.44 8.92 14.65
N LEU A 12 22.58 8.10 15.69
CA LEU A 12 23.06 8.55 17.01
C LEU A 12 24.50 9.09 16.93
N LYS A 13 25.38 8.42 16.18
CA LYS A 13 26.75 8.88 15.98
C LYS A 13 26.85 10.15 15.15
N ILE A 14 26.02 10.32 14.13
CA ILE A 14 25.94 11.58 13.38
C ILE A 14 25.47 12.73 14.29
N ASN A 15 24.48 12.51 15.15
CA ASN A 15 24.05 13.53 16.11
C ASN A 15 25.17 13.88 17.11
N GLN A 16 25.88 12.88 17.63
CA GLN A 16 27.06 13.10 18.47
C GLN A 16 28.12 13.95 17.75
N PHE A 17 28.40 13.63 16.47
CA PHE A 17 29.32 14.40 15.64
C PHE A 17 28.88 15.86 15.44
N ILE A 18 27.58 16.11 15.23
CA ILE A 18 27.01 17.46 15.14
C ILE A 18 27.21 18.21 16.46
N ASP A 19 26.96 17.56 17.59
CA ASP A 19 27.10 18.18 18.91
C ASP A 19 28.58 18.48 19.23
N ASP A 20 29.49 17.58 18.84
CA ASP A 20 30.94 17.78 18.95
C ASP A 20 31.40 18.98 18.11
N LEU A 21 30.94 19.10 16.86
CA LEU A 21 31.24 20.27 16.01
C LEU A 21 30.71 21.58 16.63
N LYS A 22 29.47 21.60 17.14
CA LYS A 22 28.93 22.81 17.82
C LYS A 22 29.69 23.17 19.09
N SER A 23 30.17 22.18 19.83
CA SER A 23 30.95 22.44 21.04
C SER A 23 32.25 23.19 20.74
N THR A 24 32.68 23.18 19.47
CA THR A 24 33.80 23.98 18.98
C THR A 24 33.42 25.39 18.55
N ASP A 25 32.14 25.78 18.55
CA ASP A 25 31.70 27.11 18.12
C ASP A 25 32.36 28.24 18.93
N SER A 26 32.49 28.06 20.24
CA SER A 26 33.22 29.01 21.09
C SER A 26 34.73 28.98 20.87
N LEU A 27 35.27 27.86 20.36
CA LEU A 27 36.69 27.60 20.17
C LEU A 27 37.20 27.99 18.79
N TRP A 28 36.35 28.28 17.81
CA TRP A 28 36.82 28.89 16.55
C TRP A 28 37.47 30.28 16.78
N ASN A 29 37.40 30.81 18.00
CA ASN A 29 38.14 32.00 18.43
C ASN A 29 39.37 31.70 19.31
N GLU A 30 39.66 30.45 19.69
CA GLU A 30 40.68 30.10 20.70
C GLU A 30 41.54 28.85 20.39
N VAL A 31 42.77 28.85 20.92
CA VAL A 31 43.89 27.93 20.62
C VAL A 31 43.69 26.46 21.10
N ARG A 32 42.56 26.10 21.71
CA ARG A 32 42.34 24.75 22.29
C ARG A 32 41.72 23.73 21.32
N PHE A 33 41.94 23.90 20.02
CA PHE A 33 41.26 23.12 18.99
C PHE A 33 41.74 21.66 18.90
N ASP A 34 43.01 21.37 19.21
CA ASP A 34 43.63 20.05 18.99
C ASP A 34 42.87 18.89 19.66
N ALA A 35 42.46 19.04 20.93
CA ALA A 35 41.72 18.00 21.65
C ALA A 35 40.31 17.74 21.08
N HIS A 36 39.75 18.68 20.32
CA HIS A 36 38.49 18.51 19.62
C HIS A 36 38.68 17.89 18.22
N VAL A 37 39.80 18.15 17.54
CA VAL A 37 40.15 17.49 16.27
C VAL A 37 40.16 15.98 16.43
N ASP A 38 40.82 15.48 17.47
CA ASP A 38 40.93 14.03 17.73
C ASP A 38 39.54 13.41 17.92
N LYS A 39 38.67 14.06 18.71
CA LYS A 39 37.28 13.61 18.91
C LYS A 39 36.47 13.61 17.60
N ILE A 40 36.58 14.68 16.81
CA ILE A 40 35.91 14.80 15.51
C ILE A 40 36.42 13.70 14.56
N SER A 41 37.73 13.42 14.56
CA SER A 41 38.37 12.39 13.75
C SER A 41 37.91 10.98 14.13
N ASP A 42 37.90 10.66 15.42
CA ASP A 42 37.44 9.38 15.96
C ASP A 42 35.97 9.14 15.66
N CYS A 43 35.15 10.19 15.83
CA CYS A 43 33.73 10.14 15.55
C CYS A 43 33.46 9.96 14.04
N ARG A 44 34.19 10.68 13.17
CA ARG A 44 34.16 10.49 11.70
C ARG A 44 34.50 9.05 11.32
N THR A 45 35.57 8.49 11.87
CA THR A 45 36.01 7.11 11.60
C THR A 45 34.94 6.11 12.01
N SER A 46 34.39 6.28 13.21
CA SER A 46 33.28 5.46 13.73
C SER A 46 32.05 5.50 12.82
N ILE A 47 31.66 6.68 12.31
CA ILE A 47 30.51 6.81 11.41
C ILE A 47 30.80 6.10 10.07
N LYS A 48 32.00 6.27 9.50
CA LYS A 48 32.40 5.60 8.25
C LYS A 48 32.34 4.08 8.38
N GLU A 49 32.87 3.52 9.45
CA GLU A 49 32.82 2.08 9.71
C GLU A 49 31.38 1.59 9.86
N LEU A 50 30.54 2.29 10.62
CA LEU A 50 29.13 1.91 10.80
C LEU A 50 28.36 1.96 9.49
N ILE A 51 28.62 2.95 8.63
CA ILE A 51 27.96 3.07 7.34
C ILE A 51 28.46 2.02 6.36
N THR A 52 29.76 1.75 6.31
CA THR A 52 30.32 0.70 5.45
C THR A 52 29.70 -0.66 5.81
N ASN A 53 29.66 -0.98 7.11
CA ASN A 53 28.99 -2.17 7.63
C ASN A 53 27.48 -2.20 7.32
N PHE A 54 26.83 -1.03 7.25
CA PHE A 54 25.41 -0.94 6.90
C PHE A 54 25.20 -1.22 5.41
N LEU A 55 25.97 -0.58 4.54
CA LEU A 55 25.90 -0.73 3.08
C LEU A 55 26.17 -2.17 2.63
N GLU A 56 27.19 -2.82 3.21
CA GLU A 56 27.51 -4.22 2.95
C GLU A 56 26.35 -5.17 3.27
N LYS A 57 25.57 -4.84 4.31
CA LYS A 57 24.40 -5.65 4.69
C LYS A 57 23.19 -5.35 3.83
N THR A 58 23.00 -4.10 3.38
CA THR A 58 21.80 -3.69 2.62
C THR A 58 21.77 -4.22 1.20
N ASN A 59 22.92 -4.58 0.63
CA ASN A 59 23.05 -5.13 -0.73
C ASN A 59 22.31 -6.46 -0.97
N LYS A 60 21.56 -6.99 0.00
CA LYS A 60 20.82 -8.25 -0.12
C LYS A 60 19.30 -8.12 -0.16
N ASN A 61 18.70 -6.92 -0.05
CA ASN A 61 17.23 -6.80 -0.09
C ASN A 61 16.73 -5.37 -0.40
N PRO A 62 16.24 -5.07 -1.63
CA PRO A 62 15.81 -3.72 -1.98
C PRO A 62 14.34 -3.48 -1.61
N GLY A 63 14.06 -3.22 -0.34
CA GLY A 63 12.82 -2.54 0.05
C GLY A 63 12.96 -1.02 -0.11
N GLN A 64 11.87 -0.29 -0.38
CA GLN A 64 11.89 1.18 -0.57
C GLN A 64 12.64 1.93 0.56
N PHE A 65 12.40 1.53 1.81
CA PHE A 65 13.10 2.11 2.96
C PHE A 65 14.59 1.80 2.98
N LEU A 66 14.98 0.57 2.61
CA LEU A 66 16.38 0.17 2.56
C LEU A 66 17.12 0.94 1.46
N THR A 67 16.48 1.19 0.33
CA THR A 67 17.01 2.07 -0.72
C THR A 67 17.20 3.50 -0.21
N ALA A 68 16.19 4.07 0.46
CA ALA A 68 16.31 5.40 1.06
C ALA A 68 17.41 5.47 2.12
N GLN A 69 17.56 4.44 2.96
CA GLN A 69 18.65 4.33 3.92
C GLN A 69 20.01 4.17 3.23
N GLY A 70 20.08 3.44 2.12
CA GLY A 70 21.30 3.29 1.31
C GLY A 70 21.72 4.62 0.65
N ASN A 71 20.76 5.38 0.13
CA ASN A 71 20.99 6.72 -0.40
C ASN A 71 21.46 7.66 0.71
N PHE A 72 20.79 7.65 1.88
CA PHE A 72 21.23 8.39 3.06
C PHE A 72 22.68 8.02 3.44
N ALA A 73 22.98 6.73 3.56
CA ALA A 73 24.31 6.24 3.89
C ALA A 73 25.37 6.74 2.89
N THR A 74 25.06 6.70 1.60
CA THR A 74 25.93 7.18 0.52
C THR A 74 26.14 8.70 0.61
N SER A 75 25.08 9.48 0.82
CA SER A 75 25.17 10.92 1.04
C SER A 75 26.05 11.26 2.24
N ILE A 76 25.90 10.54 3.34
CA ILE A 76 26.72 10.74 4.54
C ILE A 76 28.19 10.40 4.26
N LEU A 77 28.48 9.28 3.57
CA LEU A 77 29.86 8.98 3.17
C LEU A 77 30.45 10.07 2.28
N GLY A 78 29.65 10.63 1.37
CA GLY A 78 30.02 11.78 0.56
C GLY A 78 30.44 12.96 1.42
N ILE A 79 29.62 13.34 2.41
CA ILE A 79 29.93 14.43 3.36
C ILE A 79 31.22 14.11 4.14
N LEU A 80 31.40 12.89 4.64
CA LEU A 80 32.60 12.50 5.42
C LEU A 80 33.87 12.39 4.57
N ASN A 81 33.74 12.24 3.26
CA ASN A 81 34.81 12.20 2.28
C ASN A 81 35.04 13.55 1.59
N ASP A 82 34.21 14.55 1.89
CA ASP A 82 34.40 15.90 1.39
C ASP A 82 35.83 16.38 1.75
N ARG A 83 36.49 17.02 0.78
CA ARG A 83 37.83 17.60 0.95
C ARG A 83 37.87 18.57 2.13
N PHE A 84 36.76 19.26 2.44
CA PHE A 84 36.67 20.17 3.58
C PHE A 84 36.59 19.44 4.91
N MET A 85 35.83 18.35 5.00
CA MET A 85 35.86 17.45 6.16
C MET A 85 37.25 16.88 6.39
N ILE A 86 37.96 16.56 5.31
CA ILE A 86 39.36 16.16 5.39
C ILE A 86 40.21 17.32 5.89
N ALA A 87 40.02 18.55 5.41
CA ALA A 87 40.80 19.71 5.84
C ALA A 87 40.64 20.00 7.34
N ILE A 88 39.40 20.03 7.86
CA ILE A 88 39.12 20.23 9.30
C ILE A 88 39.83 19.17 10.16
N VAL A 89 39.91 17.92 9.67
CA VAL A 89 40.47 16.79 10.43
C VAL A 89 41.99 16.62 10.24
N THR A 90 42.53 16.97 9.07
CA THR A 90 43.93 16.65 8.69
C THR A 90 44.86 17.85 8.66
N LYS A 91 44.36 19.04 8.34
CA LYS A 91 45.20 20.23 8.22
C LYS A 91 45.14 20.99 9.53
N GLY A 92 46.21 20.81 10.29
CA GLY A 92 46.45 21.42 11.59
C GLY A 92 46.02 22.87 11.67
N LEU A 93 44.89 23.06 12.35
CA LEU A 93 44.46 24.34 12.94
C LEU A 93 45.54 24.94 13.85
N SER A 94 46.54 24.14 14.25
CA SER A 94 47.80 24.60 14.82
C SER A 94 48.51 25.74 14.05
N LYS A 95 48.24 25.91 12.74
CA LYS A 95 48.82 26.99 11.92
C LYS A 95 47.79 27.98 11.37
N ALA A 96 46.50 27.77 11.64
CA ALA A 96 45.47 28.64 11.13
C ALA A 96 45.55 30.01 11.79
N ASP A 97 45.32 31.07 11.01
CA ASP A 97 45.10 32.41 11.53
C ASP A 97 43.60 32.66 11.76
N GLY A 98 43.25 33.84 12.29
CA GLY A 98 41.87 34.17 12.63
C GLY A 98 40.90 34.14 11.44
N GLU A 99 41.35 34.42 10.22
CA GLU A 99 40.49 34.33 9.02
C GLU A 99 40.28 32.88 8.58
N GLU A 100 41.34 32.06 8.66
CA GLU A 100 41.23 30.62 8.42
C GLU A 100 40.29 29.96 9.43
N PHE A 101 40.42 30.27 10.73
CA PHE A 101 39.52 29.76 11.77
C PHE A 101 38.06 30.11 11.51
N LYS A 102 37.77 31.36 11.14
CA LYS A 102 36.41 31.80 10.78
C LYS A 102 35.88 31.01 9.57
N SER A 103 36.70 30.82 8.55
CA SER A 103 36.34 30.02 7.37
C SER A 103 36.03 28.56 7.75
N TYR A 104 36.79 27.97 8.68
CA TYR A 104 36.51 26.63 9.19
C TYR A 104 35.21 26.55 10.00
N GLY A 105 34.89 27.58 10.80
CA GLY A 105 33.62 27.69 11.50
C GLY A 105 32.43 27.74 10.53
N GLU A 106 32.48 28.59 9.50
CA GLU A 106 31.45 28.67 8.46
C GLU A 106 31.28 27.33 7.70
N LEU A 107 32.39 26.61 7.47
CA LEU A 107 32.36 25.28 6.86
C LEU A 107 31.76 24.22 7.80
N ALA A 108 32.07 24.25 9.09
CA ALA A 108 31.48 23.37 10.08
C ALA A 108 29.95 23.54 10.15
N ASP A 109 29.46 24.78 10.10
CA ASP A 109 28.04 25.09 10.02
C ASP A 109 27.38 24.54 8.75
N SER A 110 28.03 24.70 7.59
CA SER A 110 27.57 24.13 6.33
C SER A 110 27.46 22.59 6.42
N LEU A 111 28.46 21.93 7.00
CA LEU A 111 28.47 20.49 7.21
C LEU A 111 27.35 20.03 8.15
N ILE A 112 27.16 20.70 9.28
CA ILE A 112 26.06 20.44 10.23
C ILE A 112 24.71 20.54 9.50
N ASN A 113 24.53 21.58 8.69
CA ASN A 113 23.30 21.77 7.92
C ASN A 113 23.09 20.64 6.90
N ASN A 114 24.13 20.22 6.19
CA ASN A 114 24.07 19.08 5.26
C ASN A 114 23.64 17.79 6.00
N PHE A 115 24.22 17.48 7.15
CA PHE A 115 23.81 16.34 7.97
C PHE A 115 22.33 16.41 8.39
N ARG A 116 21.88 17.58 8.85
CA ARG A 116 20.48 17.80 9.25
C ARG A 116 19.50 17.62 8.09
N VAL A 117 19.83 18.14 6.91
CA VAL A 117 18.98 17.99 5.72
C VAL A 117 18.83 16.51 5.36
N GLN A 118 19.93 15.75 5.36
CA GLN A 118 19.88 14.31 5.08
C GLN A 118 19.05 13.54 6.13
N ILE A 119 19.22 13.87 7.43
CA ILE A 119 18.43 13.24 8.51
C ILE A 119 16.94 13.58 8.36
N SER A 120 16.60 14.83 8.05
CA SER A 120 15.22 15.29 7.87
C SER A 120 14.56 14.64 6.67
N SER A 121 15.25 14.58 5.53
CA SER A 121 14.77 13.90 4.32
C SER A 121 14.43 12.43 4.61
N LEU A 122 15.31 11.71 5.32
CA LEU A 122 15.02 10.32 5.67
C LEU A 122 13.86 10.18 6.67
N ASN A 123 13.76 11.05 7.66
CA ASN A 123 12.62 11.03 8.58
C ASN A 123 11.30 11.27 7.83
N SER A 124 11.30 12.13 6.81
CA SER A 124 10.16 12.35 5.93
C SER A 124 9.76 11.06 5.20
N VAL A 125 10.72 10.39 4.56
CA VAL A 125 10.47 9.09 3.89
C VAL A 125 9.95 8.04 4.88
N LYS A 126 10.50 7.99 6.11
CA LYS A 126 10.01 7.08 7.15
C LYS A 126 8.56 7.38 7.53
N GLN A 127 8.21 8.65 7.74
CA GLN A 127 6.84 9.06 8.08
C GLN A 127 5.86 8.73 6.95
N GLU A 128 6.24 8.99 5.70
CA GLU A 128 5.45 8.66 4.52
C GLU A 128 5.20 7.14 4.42
N LEU A 129 6.24 6.33 4.63
CA LEU A 129 6.13 4.87 4.66
C LEU A 129 5.23 4.37 5.80
N THR A 130 5.31 4.99 6.99
CA THR A 130 4.41 4.67 8.10
C THR A 130 2.96 4.97 7.74
N ARG A 131 2.67 6.19 7.27
CA ARG A 131 1.31 6.59 6.84
C ARG A 131 0.78 5.67 5.74
N LYS A 132 1.65 5.27 4.80
CA LYS A 132 1.30 4.34 3.74
C LYS A 132 1.01 2.93 4.27
N ARG A 133 1.82 2.40 5.20
CA ARG A 133 1.53 1.12 5.87
C ARG A 133 0.22 1.15 6.63
N GLU A 134 -0.09 2.26 7.29
CA GLU A 134 -1.38 2.46 7.96
C GLU A 134 -2.52 2.49 6.94
N ARG A 135 -2.38 3.23 5.85
CA ARG A 135 -3.37 3.27 4.75
C ARG A 135 -3.61 1.88 4.15
N VAL A 136 -2.56 1.13 3.82
CA VAL A 136 -2.66 -0.25 3.31
C VAL A 136 -3.31 -1.17 4.34
N GLY A 137 -2.88 -1.08 5.59
CA GLY A 137 -3.39 -1.90 6.70
C GLY A 137 -4.87 -1.65 7.00
N ASN A 138 -5.34 -0.42 6.79
CA ASN A 138 -6.74 -0.05 6.93
C ASN A 138 -7.58 -0.40 5.68
N ALA A 139 -6.98 -0.32 4.48
CA ALA A 139 -7.68 -0.61 3.22
C ALA A 139 -7.90 -2.10 2.98
N LYS A 140 -6.90 -2.93 3.30
CA LYS A 140 -6.91 -4.37 2.99
C LYS A 140 -8.11 -5.13 3.59
N PRO A 141 -8.46 -4.97 4.88
CA PRO A 141 -9.64 -5.64 5.45
C PRO A 141 -10.95 -5.29 4.73
N THR A 142 -11.10 -4.03 4.31
CA THR A 142 -12.28 -3.57 3.57
C THR A 142 -12.36 -4.23 2.19
N ILE A 143 -11.22 -4.26 1.47
CA ILE A 143 -11.12 -4.92 0.15
C ILE A 143 -11.39 -6.42 0.27
N ASP A 144 -10.76 -7.12 1.21
CA ASP A 144 -10.90 -8.57 1.39
C ASP A 144 -12.36 -8.96 1.73
N LYS A 145 -13.02 -8.17 2.58
CA LYS A 145 -14.45 -8.37 2.91
C LYS A 145 -15.34 -8.15 1.70
N PHE A 146 -15.08 -7.13 0.90
CA PHE A 146 -15.86 -6.86 -0.29
C PHE A 146 -15.65 -7.90 -1.40
N GLN A 147 -14.42 -8.40 -1.57
CA GLN A 147 -14.14 -9.52 -2.49
C GLN A 147 -14.95 -10.77 -2.14
N THR A 148 -15.24 -11.01 -0.86
CA THR A 148 -16.13 -12.10 -0.43
C THR A 148 -17.56 -11.91 -0.97
N ILE A 149 -18.06 -10.66 -1.00
CA ILE A 149 -19.37 -10.35 -1.59
C ILE A 149 -19.35 -10.60 -3.10
N LEU A 150 -18.33 -10.09 -3.81
CA LEU A 150 -18.19 -10.31 -5.24
C LEU A 150 -18.13 -11.79 -5.61
N TYR A 151 -17.42 -12.60 -4.82
CA TYR A 151 -17.37 -14.05 -4.99
C TYR A 151 -18.77 -14.67 -4.98
N TRP A 152 -19.61 -14.33 -3.99
CA TRP A 152 -20.97 -14.88 -3.91
C TRP A 152 -21.90 -14.35 -5.00
N THR A 153 -21.76 -13.08 -5.40
CA THR A 153 -22.48 -12.53 -6.56
C THR A 153 -22.13 -13.31 -7.84
N ASN A 154 -20.85 -13.61 -8.06
CA ASN A 154 -20.40 -14.42 -9.19
C ASN A 154 -20.86 -15.88 -9.11
N ALA A 155 -20.98 -16.45 -7.91
CA ALA A 155 -21.53 -17.78 -7.70
C ALA A 155 -23.02 -17.86 -8.10
N ILE A 156 -23.83 -16.85 -7.76
CA ILE A 156 -25.23 -16.73 -8.20
C ILE A 156 -25.29 -16.62 -9.73
N ARG A 157 -24.47 -15.73 -10.32
CA ARG A 157 -24.37 -15.55 -11.78
C ARG A 157 -24.03 -16.86 -12.50
N THR A 158 -23.09 -17.64 -11.96
CA THR A 158 -22.69 -18.94 -12.52
C THR A 158 -23.88 -19.91 -12.56
N ASN A 159 -24.63 -20.02 -11.46
CA ASN A 159 -25.82 -20.87 -11.41
C ASN A 159 -26.91 -20.40 -12.38
N MET A 160 -27.14 -19.08 -12.49
CA MET A 160 -28.06 -18.51 -13.49
C MET A 160 -27.63 -18.83 -14.92
N SER A 161 -26.33 -18.77 -15.22
CA SER A 161 -25.81 -19.12 -16.54
C SER A 161 -26.07 -20.59 -16.88
N ILE A 162 -25.88 -21.50 -15.93
CA ILE A 162 -26.16 -22.94 -16.12
C ILE A 162 -27.66 -23.19 -16.32
N ILE A 163 -28.50 -22.61 -15.45
CA ILE A 163 -29.96 -22.69 -15.54
C ILE A 163 -30.42 -22.19 -16.90
N GLY A 164 -29.97 -20.99 -17.29
CA GLY A 164 -30.32 -20.35 -18.56
C GLY A 164 -29.92 -21.16 -19.78
N ALA A 165 -28.74 -21.79 -19.76
CA ALA A 165 -28.28 -22.65 -20.86
C ALA A 165 -29.16 -23.89 -21.06
N ILE A 166 -29.75 -24.41 -19.98
CA ILE A 166 -30.59 -25.62 -20.01
C ILE A 166 -32.04 -25.29 -20.39
N ILE A 167 -32.64 -24.28 -19.75
CA ILE A 167 -34.07 -23.97 -19.96
C ILE A 167 -34.31 -23.12 -21.20
N TYR A 168 -33.31 -22.35 -21.65
CA TYR A 168 -33.44 -21.43 -22.77
C TYR A 168 -32.19 -21.44 -23.65
N PRO A 169 -31.89 -22.57 -24.31
CA PRO A 169 -30.74 -22.69 -25.20
C PRO A 169 -30.84 -21.72 -26.37
N MET A 170 -29.69 -21.39 -26.98
CA MET A 170 -29.61 -20.41 -28.07
C MET A 170 -30.57 -20.72 -29.24
N GLN A 171 -30.86 -22.00 -29.48
CA GLN A 171 -31.70 -22.46 -30.60
C GLN A 171 -33.21 -22.17 -30.41
N ARG A 172 -33.64 -21.51 -29.32
CA ARG A 172 -35.07 -21.17 -29.04
C ARG A 172 -36.05 -22.35 -29.14
N THR A 173 -35.57 -23.59 -29.08
CA THR A 173 -36.41 -24.78 -28.95
C THR A 173 -36.80 -24.96 -27.50
N VAL A 174 -38.09 -25.13 -27.21
CA VAL A 174 -38.56 -25.51 -25.87
C VAL A 174 -37.96 -26.87 -25.53
N VAL A 175 -37.11 -26.91 -24.51
CA VAL A 175 -36.54 -28.17 -24.02
C VAL A 175 -37.45 -28.68 -22.92
N LYS A 176 -37.92 -29.93 -23.05
CA LYS A 176 -38.48 -30.64 -21.89
C LYS A 176 -37.35 -30.89 -20.90
N VAL A 177 -37.31 -30.11 -19.82
CA VAL A 177 -36.27 -30.19 -18.81
C VAL A 177 -36.70 -31.18 -17.74
N ASN A 178 -35.90 -32.22 -17.51
CA ASN A 178 -36.09 -33.08 -16.34
C ASN A 178 -35.75 -32.26 -15.08
N ALA A 179 -36.69 -32.11 -14.15
CA ALA A 179 -36.50 -31.36 -12.91
C ALA A 179 -35.23 -31.78 -12.15
N LYS A 180 -34.91 -33.09 -12.14
CA LYS A 180 -33.71 -33.61 -11.46
C LYS A 180 -32.40 -33.00 -11.98
N THR A 181 -32.36 -32.50 -13.21
CA THR A 181 -31.18 -31.89 -13.83
C THR A 181 -30.82 -30.53 -13.20
N LEU A 182 -31.81 -29.77 -12.72
CA LEU A 182 -31.62 -28.40 -12.23
C LEU A 182 -31.74 -28.26 -10.72
N ASN A 183 -32.22 -29.28 -10.00
CA ASN A 183 -32.43 -29.22 -8.55
C ASN A 183 -31.18 -28.74 -7.79
N SER A 184 -30.00 -29.25 -8.11
CA SER A 184 -28.75 -28.81 -7.47
C SER A 184 -28.46 -27.33 -7.71
N GLN A 185 -28.77 -26.81 -8.89
CA GLN A 185 -28.52 -25.40 -9.24
C GLN A 185 -29.54 -24.47 -8.60
N PHE A 186 -30.81 -24.88 -8.49
CA PHE A 186 -31.81 -24.12 -7.75
C PHE A 186 -31.46 -24.05 -6.26
N SER A 187 -31.12 -25.18 -5.64
CA SER A 187 -30.68 -25.21 -4.23
C SER A 187 -29.41 -24.40 -4.01
N ALA A 188 -28.42 -24.48 -4.91
CA ALA A 188 -27.19 -23.70 -4.81
C ALA A 188 -27.44 -22.20 -5.00
N MET A 189 -28.32 -21.80 -5.93
CA MET A 189 -28.69 -20.40 -6.15
C MET A 189 -29.36 -19.81 -4.92
N GLN A 190 -30.31 -20.53 -4.31
CA GLN A 190 -30.99 -20.08 -3.09
C GLN A 190 -30.01 -19.96 -1.91
N LYS A 191 -29.18 -20.97 -1.67
CA LYS A 191 -28.15 -20.93 -0.62
C LYS A 191 -27.16 -19.78 -0.83
N ASN A 192 -26.70 -19.57 -2.07
CA ASN A 192 -25.75 -18.49 -2.38
C ASN A 192 -26.38 -17.12 -2.19
N ARG A 193 -27.68 -16.96 -2.49
CA ARG A 193 -28.42 -15.73 -2.20
C ARG A 193 -28.47 -15.43 -0.71
N GLU A 194 -28.84 -16.42 0.11
CA GLU A 194 -28.88 -16.27 1.58
C GLU A 194 -27.50 -15.89 2.16
N ILE A 195 -26.43 -16.51 1.66
CA ILE A 195 -25.06 -16.18 2.08
C ILE A 195 -24.68 -14.77 1.63
N LEU A 196 -25.03 -14.39 0.40
CA LEU A 196 -24.74 -13.05 -0.13
C LEU A 196 -25.44 -11.96 0.70
N GLU A 197 -26.72 -12.16 1.05
CA GLU A 197 -27.48 -11.25 1.91
C GLU A 197 -26.78 -11.09 3.27
N GLN A 198 -26.38 -12.19 3.92
CA GLN A 198 -25.62 -12.14 5.17
C GLN A 198 -24.26 -11.43 5.04
N CYS A 199 -23.54 -11.67 3.94
CA CYS A 199 -22.26 -11.01 3.68
C CYS A 199 -22.45 -9.50 3.45
N HIS A 200 -23.51 -9.10 2.76
CA HIS A 200 -23.85 -7.71 2.49
C HIS A 200 -24.18 -6.97 3.80
N ASP A 201 -25.04 -7.54 4.65
CA ASP A 201 -25.41 -6.97 5.94
C ASP A 201 -24.19 -6.81 6.86
N LYS A 202 -23.35 -7.85 6.97
CA LYS A 202 -22.11 -7.79 7.76
C LYS A 202 -21.13 -6.75 7.24
N PHE A 203 -21.05 -6.59 5.92
CA PHE A 203 -20.18 -5.57 5.33
C PHE A 203 -20.73 -4.16 5.55
N LYS A 204 -22.05 -3.99 5.52
CA LYS A 204 -22.71 -2.71 5.82
C LYS A 204 -22.46 -2.31 7.28
N GLU A 205 -22.60 -3.26 8.20
CA GLU A 205 -22.26 -3.05 9.60
C GLU A 205 -20.78 -2.67 9.77
N PHE A 206 -19.88 -3.41 9.10
CA PHE A 206 -18.45 -3.13 9.10
C PHE A 206 -18.12 -1.71 8.62
N LEU A 207 -18.66 -1.29 7.47
CA LEU A 207 -18.41 0.05 6.93
C LEU A 207 -18.89 1.15 7.87
N ASN A 208 -20.04 0.98 8.51
CA ASN A 208 -20.62 1.99 9.40
C ASN A 208 -19.94 2.06 10.78
N ASN A 209 -19.38 0.94 11.26
CA ASN A 209 -18.88 0.84 12.63
C ASN A 209 -17.34 0.88 12.74
N ASP A 210 -16.61 0.57 11.67
CA ASP A 210 -15.14 0.57 11.72
C ASP A 210 -14.56 1.94 11.38
N ALA A 211 -14.22 2.71 12.43
CA ALA A 211 -13.61 4.04 12.32
C ALA A 211 -12.26 4.06 11.57
N ARG A 212 -11.66 2.90 11.27
CA ARG A 212 -10.41 2.81 10.50
C ARG A 212 -10.65 2.83 9.00
N VAL A 213 -11.89 2.69 8.52
CA VAL A 213 -12.21 2.77 7.09
C VAL A 213 -11.97 4.22 6.62
N PRO A 214 -11.02 4.46 5.70
CA PRO A 214 -10.79 5.79 5.16
C PRO A 214 -12.06 6.33 4.46
N PRO A 215 -12.35 7.65 4.55
CA PRO A 215 -13.55 8.23 3.95
C PRO A 215 -13.71 7.92 2.45
N GLU A 216 -12.61 7.92 1.70
CA GLU A 216 -12.60 7.66 0.26
C GLU A 216 -13.00 6.20 -0.06
N LEU A 217 -12.59 5.27 0.81
CA LEU A 217 -13.03 3.87 0.71
C LEU A 217 -14.48 3.74 1.13
N PHE A 218 -14.89 4.39 2.23
CA PHE A 218 -16.27 4.35 2.68
C PHE A 218 -17.24 4.77 1.58
N GLU A 219 -16.96 5.88 0.87
CA GLU A 219 -17.80 6.36 -0.24
C GLU A 219 -17.86 5.35 -1.39
N SER A 220 -16.69 4.87 -1.84
CA SER A 220 -16.60 3.93 -2.96
C SER A 220 -17.31 2.59 -2.66
N PHE A 221 -17.06 2.02 -1.48
CA PHE A 221 -17.67 0.76 -1.07
C PHE A 221 -19.16 0.90 -0.74
N SER A 222 -19.61 2.08 -0.27
CA SER A 222 -21.04 2.36 -0.12
C SER A 222 -21.76 2.38 -1.47
N ARG A 223 -21.15 2.97 -2.51
CA ARG A 223 -21.67 2.91 -3.88
C ARG A 223 -21.74 1.48 -4.40
N PHE A 224 -20.69 0.68 -4.19
CA PHE A 224 -20.71 -0.74 -4.56
C PHE A 224 -21.82 -1.52 -3.85
N GLN A 225 -22.05 -1.25 -2.55
CA GLN A 225 -23.13 -1.88 -1.82
C GLN A 225 -24.50 -1.56 -2.39
N LEU A 226 -24.72 -0.33 -2.86
CA LEU A 226 -25.97 0.06 -3.50
C LEU A 226 -26.18 -0.68 -4.82
N ASN A 227 -25.15 -0.74 -5.68
CA ASN A 227 -25.24 -1.48 -6.95
C ASN A 227 -25.55 -2.96 -6.74
N LEU A 228 -24.93 -3.60 -5.74
CA LEU A 228 -25.19 -5.00 -5.42
C LEU A 228 -26.54 -5.21 -4.72
N ALA A 229 -26.99 -4.27 -3.88
CA ALA A 229 -28.33 -4.30 -3.31
C ALA A 229 -29.40 -4.20 -4.40
N GLU A 230 -29.16 -3.43 -5.46
CA GLU A 230 -30.07 -3.36 -6.61
C GLU A 230 -30.21 -4.72 -7.31
N LEU A 231 -29.10 -5.47 -7.48
CA LEU A 231 -29.15 -6.83 -8.04
C LEU A 231 -29.99 -7.78 -7.18
N MET A 232 -29.76 -7.77 -5.86
CA MET A 232 -30.45 -8.66 -4.93
C MET A 232 -31.94 -8.33 -4.79
N ASN A 233 -32.28 -7.04 -4.81
CA ASN A 233 -33.66 -6.56 -4.69
C ASN A 233 -34.40 -6.50 -6.03
N ASN A 234 -33.76 -6.93 -7.12
CA ASN A 234 -34.38 -6.96 -8.44
C ASN A 234 -35.59 -7.92 -8.42
N ALA A 235 -36.78 -7.40 -8.74
CA ALA A 235 -38.02 -8.17 -8.70
C ALA A 235 -38.01 -9.39 -9.63
N ASP A 236 -37.33 -9.31 -10.77
CA ASP A 236 -37.19 -10.44 -11.69
C ASP A 236 -36.27 -11.52 -11.11
N PHE A 237 -35.18 -11.12 -10.43
CA PHE A 237 -34.30 -12.06 -9.75
C PHE A 237 -35.03 -12.81 -8.64
N ILE A 238 -35.79 -12.09 -7.81
CA ILE A 238 -36.63 -12.67 -6.76
C ILE A 238 -37.65 -13.63 -7.37
N ALA A 239 -38.36 -13.22 -8.43
CA ALA A 239 -39.35 -14.04 -9.09
C ALA A 239 -38.75 -15.34 -9.68
N VAL A 240 -37.56 -15.25 -10.29
CA VAL A 240 -36.83 -16.42 -10.80
C VAL A 240 -36.46 -17.37 -9.66
N CYS A 241 -35.94 -16.86 -8.55
CA CYS A 241 -35.56 -17.68 -7.40
C CYS A 241 -36.77 -18.40 -6.78
N THR A 242 -37.93 -17.75 -6.75
CA THR A 242 -39.14 -18.27 -6.09
C THR A 242 -39.95 -19.22 -6.97
N HIS A 243 -40.04 -18.97 -8.29
CA HIS A 243 -41.05 -19.59 -9.13
C HIS A 243 -40.51 -20.51 -10.23
N LEU A 244 -39.25 -20.33 -10.66
CA LEU A 244 -38.72 -21.11 -11.78
C LEU A 244 -38.59 -22.60 -11.44
N SER A 245 -38.14 -22.94 -10.22
CA SER A 245 -38.07 -24.33 -9.77
C SER A 245 -39.42 -25.02 -9.85
N LYS A 246 -40.46 -24.37 -9.32
CA LYS A 246 -41.85 -24.85 -9.38
C LYS A 246 -42.35 -25.03 -10.82
N ALA A 247 -42.07 -24.07 -11.70
CA ALA A 247 -42.45 -24.17 -13.11
C ALA A 247 -41.81 -25.39 -13.79
N VAL A 248 -40.56 -25.72 -13.44
CA VAL A 248 -39.85 -26.91 -13.92
C VAL A 248 -40.44 -28.20 -13.33
N GLU A 249 -40.76 -28.22 -12.04
CA GLU A 249 -41.37 -29.38 -11.36
C GLU A 249 -42.76 -29.71 -11.93
N GLU A 250 -43.58 -28.69 -12.23
CA GLU A 250 -44.91 -28.82 -12.82
C GLU A 250 -44.87 -29.03 -14.35
N ASN A 251 -43.68 -29.01 -14.95
CA ASN A 251 -43.46 -29.07 -16.41
C ASN A 251 -44.32 -28.03 -17.17
N ASN A 252 -44.46 -26.83 -16.60
CA ASN A 252 -45.22 -25.73 -17.19
C ASN A 252 -44.35 -24.99 -18.23
N GLU A 253 -44.44 -25.42 -19.48
CA GLU A 253 -43.59 -24.95 -20.58
C GLU A 253 -43.64 -23.43 -20.78
N GLU A 254 -44.82 -22.81 -20.65
CA GLU A 254 -44.99 -21.35 -20.80
C GLU A 254 -44.21 -20.59 -19.71
N MET A 255 -44.35 -21.02 -18.45
CA MET A 255 -43.66 -20.37 -17.33
C MET A 255 -42.16 -20.65 -17.33
N ILE A 256 -41.72 -21.85 -17.75
CA ILE A 256 -40.30 -22.17 -17.94
C ILE A 256 -39.70 -21.21 -18.98
N LEU A 257 -40.38 -21.01 -20.12
CA LEU A 257 -39.94 -20.10 -21.17
C LEU A 257 -39.91 -18.64 -20.69
N TYR A 258 -40.94 -18.21 -19.97
CA TYR A 258 -41.04 -16.86 -19.41
C TYR A 258 -39.87 -16.55 -18.45
N TYR A 259 -39.65 -17.40 -17.46
CA TYR A 259 -38.55 -17.23 -16.51
C TYR A 259 -37.18 -17.48 -17.14
N GLY A 260 -37.08 -18.36 -18.14
CA GLY A 260 -35.84 -18.58 -18.90
C GLY A 260 -35.35 -17.33 -19.62
N LYS A 261 -36.26 -16.54 -20.19
CA LYS A 261 -35.92 -15.22 -20.74
C LYS A 261 -35.42 -14.26 -19.66
N LYS A 262 -36.05 -14.25 -18.48
CA LYS A 262 -35.61 -13.43 -17.34
C LYS A 262 -34.23 -13.83 -16.84
N VAL A 263 -33.95 -15.13 -16.65
CA VAL A 263 -32.63 -15.65 -16.25
C VAL A 263 -31.55 -15.15 -17.20
N ARG A 264 -31.79 -15.17 -18.51
CA ARG A 264 -30.82 -14.69 -19.50
C ARG A 264 -30.56 -13.19 -19.38
N ALA A 265 -31.62 -12.38 -19.23
CA ALA A 265 -31.49 -10.94 -19.03
C ALA A 265 -30.78 -10.61 -17.71
N LEU A 266 -31.14 -11.29 -16.62
CA LEU A 266 -30.49 -11.15 -15.31
C LEU A 266 -29.02 -11.55 -15.35
N ASN A 267 -28.67 -12.64 -16.05
CA ASN A 267 -27.26 -13.04 -16.18
C ASN A 267 -26.41 -11.96 -16.87
N GLN A 268 -26.96 -11.31 -17.91
CA GLN A 268 -26.30 -10.16 -18.56
C GLN A 268 -26.22 -8.94 -17.62
N TYR A 269 -27.29 -8.68 -16.86
CA TYR A 269 -27.32 -7.58 -15.91
C TYR A 269 -26.30 -7.75 -14.77
N PHE A 270 -26.25 -8.94 -14.18
CA PHE A 270 -25.25 -9.30 -13.18
C PHE A 270 -23.83 -9.16 -13.75
N ALA A 271 -23.57 -9.71 -14.94
CA ALA A 271 -22.25 -9.62 -15.57
C ALA A 271 -21.78 -8.17 -15.76
N LYS A 272 -22.68 -7.28 -16.17
CA LYS A 272 -22.38 -5.85 -16.31
C LYS A 272 -22.03 -5.23 -14.95
N VAL A 273 -22.92 -5.34 -13.98
CA VAL A 273 -22.74 -4.70 -12.65
C VAL A 273 -21.51 -5.27 -11.94
N THR A 274 -21.25 -6.57 -12.01
CA THR A 274 -20.05 -7.18 -11.43
C THR A 274 -18.79 -6.73 -12.16
N GLY A 275 -18.82 -6.62 -13.49
CA GLY A 275 -17.67 -6.17 -14.27
C GLY A 275 -17.28 -4.73 -13.95
N ASP A 276 -18.25 -3.81 -13.97
CA ASP A 276 -18.04 -2.39 -13.61
C ASP A 276 -17.47 -2.28 -12.18
N THR A 277 -18.00 -3.08 -11.25
CA THR A 277 -17.54 -3.10 -9.85
C THR A 277 -16.13 -3.70 -9.68
N GLU A 278 -15.79 -4.75 -10.43
CA GLU A 278 -14.47 -5.39 -10.40
C GLU A 278 -13.39 -4.46 -10.96
N GLU A 279 -13.69 -3.70 -12.01
CA GLU A 279 -12.79 -2.70 -12.60
C GLU A 279 -12.49 -1.56 -11.61
N GLU A 280 -13.53 -0.99 -10.99
CA GLU A 280 -13.35 0.05 -9.98
C GLU A 280 -12.61 -0.47 -8.74
N LEU A 281 -12.92 -1.69 -8.29
CA LEU A 281 -12.19 -2.32 -7.18
C LEU A 281 -10.71 -2.52 -7.52
N HIS A 282 -10.39 -2.90 -8.75
CA HIS A 282 -9.01 -3.03 -9.20
C HIS A 282 -8.25 -1.71 -9.06
N GLN A 283 -8.86 -0.61 -9.50
CA GLN A 283 -8.27 0.72 -9.36
C GLN A 283 -8.02 1.10 -7.89
N ILE A 284 -8.98 0.82 -7.00
CA ILE A 284 -8.82 1.03 -5.55
C ILE A 284 -7.65 0.22 -4.99
N VAL A 285 -7.48 -1.04 -5.43
CA VAL A 285 -6.35 -1.89 -5.02
C VAL A 285 -5.02 -1.30 -5.48
N LEU A 286 -4.94 -0.79 -6.73
CA LEU A 286 -3.73 -0.14 -7.24
C LEU A 286 -3.36 1.10 -6.41
N GLU A 287 -4.36 1.92 -6.06
CA GLU A 287 -4.15 3.19 -5.34
C GLU A 287 -3.84 3.02 -3.84
N ASN A 288 -4.35 1.94 -3.23
CA ASN A 288 -4.31 1.77 -1.77
C ASN A 288 -3.43 0.63 -1.29
N VAL A 289 -3.14 -0.37 -2.13
CA VAL A 289 -2.46 -1.60 -1.71
C VAL A 289 -1.18 -1.86 -2.49
N GLN A 290 -1.13 -1.57 -3.80
CA GLN A 290 0.09 -1.79 -4.58
C GLN A 290 1.17 -0.75 -4.25
N GLU A 291 2.43 -1.21 -4.25
CA GLU A 291 3.58 -0.33 -4.11
C GLU A 291 3.78 0.45 -5.41
N PRO A 292 3.81 1.80 -5.41
CA PRO A 292 4.30 2.55 -6.55
C PRO A 292 5.80 2.25 -6.65
N THR A 293 6.22 1.67 -7.76
CA THR A 293 7.63 1.42 -8.08
C THR A 293 8.43 2.71 -8.37
N SER A 294 7.79 3.89 -8.36
CA SER A 294 8.33 5.10 -9.01
C SER A 294 9.01 6.14 -8.10
N PHE A 295 9.08 6.00 -6.78
CA PHE A 295 9.65 7.05 -5.89
C PHE A 295 11.19 7.17 -5.88
N LEU A 296 11.92 6.53 -6.81
CA LEU A 296 13.38 6.40 -6.76
C LEU A 296 14.20 7.43 -7.54
N GLN A 297 13.61 8.51 -8.06
CA GLN A 297 14.42 9.59 -8.62
C GLN A 297 14.95 10.49 -7.50
N VAL A 298 16.07 10.09 -6.89
CA VAL A 298 16.89 11.01 -6.12
C VAL A 298 17.43 12.07 -7.10
N PRO A 299 17.30 13.37 -6.80
CA PRO A 299 17.96 14.40 -7.59
C PRO A 299 19.45 14.15 -7.56
N SER A 300 20.03 13.82 -8.71
CA SER A 300 21.48 13.87 -8.89
C SER A 300 21.93 15.29 -8.56
N ASN A 301 22.69 15.45 -7.49
CA ASN A 301 23.29 16.74 -7.13
C ASN A 301 24.01 17.30 -8.37
N PRO A 302 23.73 18.56 -8.75
CA PRO A 302 24.56 19.24 -9.73
C PRO A 302 25.95 19.44 -9.12
N THR A 303 26.95 18.85 -9.77
CA THR A 303 28.36 19.18 -9.61
C THR A 303 28.64 20.65 -9.90
#